data_AF-X1SI55-F1
#
_entry.id   AF-X1SI55-F1
#
_cell.length_a   1.000
_cell.length_b   1.000
_cell.length_c   1.000
_cell.angle_alpha   90.00
_cell.angle_beta   90.00
_cell.angle_gamma   90.00
#
_symmetry.space_group_name_H-M   'P 1'
#
loop_
_entity.id
_entity.type
_entity.pdbx_description
1 polymer ?
#
loop_
_entity_poly.entity_id
_entity_poly.type
_entity_poly.pdbx_seq_one_letter_code
_entity_poly.pdbx_strand_id
1 'polypeptide(L)'
;HIVRGKKLWTWGTAPAGRLWEKILTGGDLPYFEPQAGGYSDNQPDLHWIMPCETKIFSHFWFPTRDIGVFDYANLEGTLNLELKNGEVLFGWSPTGVNKDAVVILTCDNKEIFRRTMDADPATPFLSEVRIPGKADLYQLRMTVLSSAGDTLLTFRHPTPTNPPLPEQAPPLPAPDEVDSQDLLFVIGEHYNKFRNPGRAKLYYQEALKRDKGDLRSNTALGEILLKDGLYTKALEHFDKSLERDPTFYKAWYFKGLAQLLLGDIRDAEKSL
;
A
#
# COMPACT_ATOMS: atom_id res chain seq x y z
N HIS A 1 -2.28 9.37 10.55
CA HIS A 1 -2.64 9.25 9.13
C HIS A 1 -3.33 7.90 8.92
N ILE A 2 -4.44 7.84 8.17
CA ILE A 2 -5.10 6.57 7.85
C ILE A 2 -4.51 6.07 6.53
N VAL A 3 -3.80 4.95 6.56
CA VAL A 3 -3.24 4.35 5.36
C VAL A 3 -4.37 3.68 4.57
N ARG A 4 -4.58 4.12 3.33
CA ARG A 4 -5.68 3.67 2.47
C ARG A 4 -5.33 2.45 1.59
N GLY A 5 -4.08 1.97 1.66
CA GLY A 5 -3.58 0.85 0.86
C GLY A 5 -4.15 -0.50 1.28
N LYS A 6 -5.35 -0.82 0.79
CA LYS A 6 -5.90 -2.18 0.82
C LYS A 6 -6.17 -2.61 -0.62
N LYS A 7 -5.58 -3.73 -1.01
CA LYS A 7 -5.79 -4.35 -2.31
C LYS A 7 -6.28 -5.76 -2.09
N LEU A 8 -7.35 -6.12 -2.79
CA LEU A 8 -7.76 -7.50 -2.92
C LEU A 8 -7.26 -7.98 -4.27
N TRP A 9 -6.53 -9.08 -4.27
CA TRP A 9 -6.08 -9.73 -5.48
C TRP A 9 -6.75 -11.09 -5.62
N THR A 10 -7.25 -11.38 -6.82
CA THR A 10 -7.83 -12.67 -7.18
C THR A 10 -7.27 -13.09 -8.52
N TRP A 11 -7.24 -14.39 -8.77
CA TRP A 11 -6.97 -14.91 -10.11
C TRP A 11 -8.14 -14.61 -11.06
N GLY A 12 -7.84 -14.51 -12.35
CA GLY A 12 -8.87 -14.40 -13.38
C GLY A 12 -9.69 -15.69 -13.51
N THR A 13 -10.88 -15.60 -14.08
CA THR A 13 -11.84 -16.73 -14.18
C THR A 13 -11.52 -17.74 -15.28
N ALA A 14 -10.46 -17.50 -16.08
CA ALA A 14 -9.97 -18.42 -17.10
C ALA A 14 -9.40 -19.72 -16.49
N PRO A 15 -9.32 -20.84 -17.23
CA PRO A 15 -8.85 -22.13 -16.70
C PRO A 15 -7.50 -22.08 -15.97
N ALA A 16 -6.56 -21.27 -16.46
CA ALA A 16 -5.26 -21.08 -15.82
C ALA A 16 -5.37 -20.41 -14.43
N GLY A 17 -6.27 -19.43 -14.27
CA GLY A 17 -6.53 -18.80 -12.96
C GLY A 17 -7.28 -19.73 -12.01
N ARG A 18 -8.27 -20.48 -12.53
CA ARG A 18 -9.00 -21.51 -11.77
C ARG A 18 -8.11 -22.64 -11.27
N LEU A 19 -7.03 -22.97 -11.99
CA LEU A 19 -6.05 -23.96 -11.52
C LEU A 19 -5.39 -23.51 -10.21
N TRP A 20 -5.05 -22.23 -10.10
CA TRP A 20 -4.46 -21.69 -8.88
C TRP A 20 -5.43 -21.69 -7.69
N GLU A 21 -6.73 -21.50 -7.92
CA GLU A 21 -7.74 -21.67 -6.87
C GLU A 21 -7.68 -23.08 -6.26
N LYS A 22 -7.57 -24.12 -7.09
CA LYS A 22 -7.44 -25.52 -6.62
C LYS A 22 -6.15 -25.79 -5.86
N ILE A 23 -5.06 -25.12 -6.23
CA ILE A 23 -3.75 -25.32 -5.62
C ILE A 23 -3.66 -24.59 -4.27
N LEU A 24 -4.24 -23.38 -4.18
CA LEU A 24 -4.05 -22.46 -3.07
C LEU A 24 -5.22 -22.43 -2.08
N THR A 25 -6.33 -23.13 -2.37
CA THR A 25 -7.51 -23.20 -1.50
C THR A 25 -7.96 -24.65 -1.30
N GLY A 26 -8.95 -24.85 -0.43
CA GLY A 26 -9.63 -26.15 -0.28
C GLY A 26 -10.49 -26.59 -1.48
N GLY A 27 -10.56 -25.78 -2.55
CA GLY A 27 -11.25 -26.12 -3.81
C GLY A 27 -12.70 -25.64 -3.92
N ASP A 28 -13.31 -25.20 -2.82
CA ASP A 28 -14.74 -24.90 -2.76
C ASP A 28 -15.07 -23.40 -2.88
N LEU A 29 -14.06 -22.52 -2.79
CA LEU A 29 -14.24 -21.07 -2.81
C LEU A 29 -13.19 -20.38 -3.69
N PRO A 30 -13.52 -19.23 -4.30
CA PRO A 30 -12.56 -18.42 -5.04
C PRO A 30 -11.36 -18.04 -4.16
N TYR A 31 -10.17 -18.07 -4.75
CA TYR A 31 -8.97 -17.58 -4.09
C TYR A 31 -9.04 -16.06 -3.99
N PHE A 32 -8.76 -15.52 -2.80
CA PHE A 32 -8.50 -14.10 -2.63
C PHE A 32 -7.28 -13.89 -1.75
N GLU A 33 -6.48 -12.89 -2.09
CA GLU A 33 -5.30 -12.48 -1.35
C GLU A 33 -5.54 -11.04 -0.84
N PRO A 34 -5.80 -10.85 0.46
CA PRO A 34 -5.82 -9.53 1.05
C PRO A 34 -4.38 -9.01 1.20
N GLN A 35 -4.05 -7.98 0.44
CA GLN A 35 -2.79 -7.24 0.54
C GLN A 35 -3.05 -5.94 1.32
N ALA A 36 -2.42 -5.83 2.49
CA ALA A 36 -2.50 -4.65 3.34
C ALA A 36 -1.10 -4.18 3.71
N GLY A 37 -0.90 -2.86 3.73
CA GLY A 37 0.39 -2.25 4.08
C GLY A 37 0.25 -0.82 4.55
N GLY A 38 1.29 -0.33 5.23
CA GLY A 38 1.34 1.00 5.83
C GLY A 38 1.96 2.10 4.96
N TYR A 39 2.74 1.73 3.94
CA TYR A 39 3.69 2.66 3.30
C TYR A 39 3.74 2.57 1.77
N SER A 40 2.88 1.75 1.16
CA SER A 40 2.76 1.68 -0.31
C SER A 40 1.29 1.66 -0.69
N ASP A 41 0.92 2.41 -1.73
CA ASP A 41 -0.46 2.47 -2.18
C ASP A 41 -0.88 1.19 -2.96
N ASN A 42 0.04 0.46 -3.60
CA ASN A 42 -0.34 -0.69 -4.45
C ASN A 42 0.77 -1.76 -4.74
N GLN A 43 1.85 -1.81 -3.97
CA GLN A 43 3.10 -2.61 -4.18
C GLN A 43 4.03 -2.12 -5.31
N PRO A 44 5.38 -2.28 -5.18
CA PRO A 44 6.19 -2.39 -3.97
C PRO A 44 6.75 -1.02 -3.52
N ASP A 45 6.84 -0.79 -2.20
CA ASP A 45 7.74 0.25 -1.68
C ASP A 45 9.17 -0.29 -1.72
N LEU A 46 10.05 0.41 -2.43
CA LEU A 46 11.46 0.06 -2.62
C LEU A 46 12.38 0.99 -1.81
N HIS A 47 11.83 1.76 -0.88
CA HIS A 47 12.61 2.60 0.02
C HIS A 47 13.14 1.77 1.19
N TRP A 48 14.39 2.08 1.56
CA TRP A 48 15.02 1.54 2.75
C TRP A 48 14.56 2.31 3.98
N ILE A 49 14.43 1.62 5.11
CA ILE A 49 14.39 2.28 6.41
C ILE A 49 15.83 2.73 6.72
N MET A 50 16.03 4.03 6.91
CA MET A 50 17.35 4.60 7.17
C MET A 50 17.86 4.21 8.58
N PRO A 51 19.18 4.23 8.83
CA PRO A 51 19.70 4.08 10.19
C PRO A 51 19.04 5.10 11.14
N CYS A 52 18.59 4.62 12.31
CA CYS A 52 17.82 5.40 13.30
C CYS A 52 16.41 5.86 12.87
N GLU A 53 15.91 5.44 11.70
CA GLU A 53 14.53 5.70 11.30
C GLU A 53 13.59 4.65 11.94
N THR A 54 12.49 5.13 12.54
CA THR A 54 11.42 4.27 13.06
C THR A 54 10.11 4.59 12.36
N LYS A 55 9.48 3.56 11.80
CA LYS A 55 8.16 3.65 11.15
C LYS A 55 7.16 2.82 11.94
N ILE A 56 6.06 3.44 12.40
CA ILE A 56 5.03 2.80 13.25
C ILE A 56 3.66 2.88 12.56
N PHE A 57 2.99 1.74 12.45
CA PHE A 57 1.60 1.65 12.00
C PHE A 57 0.88 0.51 12.74
N SER A 58 -0.45 0.56 12.76
CA SER A 58 -1.28 -0.49 13.37
C SER A 58 -2.24 -1.05 12.33
N HIS A 59 -2.37 -2.38 12.30
CA HIS A 59 -3.36 -3.09 11.50
C HIS A 59 -4.37 -3.75 12.42
N PHE A 60 -5.65 -3.54 12.13
CA PHE A 60 -6.75 -4.15 12.84
C PHE A 60 -7.42 -5.17 11.92
N TRP A 61 -7.37 -6.44 12.33
CA TRP A 61 -7.97 -7.56 11.62
C TRP A 61 -9.05 -8.15 12.51
N PHE A 62 -10.27 -8.21 11.99
CA PHE A 62 -11.41 -8.77 12.69
C PHE A 62 -12.32 -9.50 11.70
N PRO A 63 -12.99 -10.58 12.13
CA PRO A 63 -13.88 -11.32 11.25
C PRO A 63 -15.09 -10.45 10.87
N THR A 64 -15.58 -10.63 9.65
CA THR A 64 -16.92 -10.19 9.24
C THR A 64 -17.68 -11.42 8.80
N ARG A 65 -18.90 -11.60 9.29
CA ARG A 65 -19.74 -12.74 8.95
C ARG A 65 -21.21 -12.36 8.90
N ASP A 66 -21.99 -13.14 8.16
CA ASP A 66 -23.46 -13.19 8.15
C ASP A 66 -24.20 -11.87 7.89
N ILE A 67 -23.50 -10.81 7.44
CA ILE A 67 -24.12 -9.53 7.06
C ILE A 67 -24.11 -9.26 5.55
N GLY A 68 -23.60 -10.20 4.73
CA GLY A 68 -23.38 -9.98 3.29
C GLY A 68 -22.09 -9.21 2.98
N VAL A 69 -22.08 -8.47 1.87
CA VAL A 69 -20.93 -7.64 1.45
C VAL A 69 -20.97 -6.35 2.25
N PHE A 70 -19.95 -6.10 3.09
CA PHE A 70 -19.92 -4.86 3.86
C PHE A 70 -19.46 -3.69 2.98
N ASP A 71 -20.07 -2.52 3.20
CA ASP A 71 -19.77 -1.26 2.52
C ASP A 71 -18.87 -0.35 3.36
N TYR A 72 -18.84 -0.57 4.68
CA TYR A 72 -18.11 0.27 5.62
C TYR A 72 -17.52 -0.54 6.77
N ALA A 73 -16.39 -0.06 7.32
CA ALA A 73 -15.72 -0.65 8.46
C ALA A 73 -15.02 0.42 9.31
N ASN A 74 -15.10 0.28 10.64
CA ASN A 74 -14.23 0.97 11.60
C ASN A 74 -13.83 -0.01 12.73
N LEU A 75 -13.29 0.47 13.84
CA LEU A 75 -12.89 -0.40 14.96
C LEU A 75 -14.06 -1.07 15.69
N GLU A 76 -15.28 -0.56 15.53
CA GLU A 76 -16.49 -1.09 16.17
C GLU A 76 -17.17 -2.17 15.34
N GLY A 77 -16.79 -2.35 14.07
CA GLY A 77 -17.31 -3.41 13.22
C GLY A 77 -17.39 -3.05 11.75
N THR A 78 -18.06 -3.93 11.00
CA THR A 78 -18.43 -3.72 9.61
C THR A 78 -19.94 -3.52 9.45
N LEU A 79 -20.33 -2.83 8.39
CA LEU A 79 -21.72 -2.52 8.07
C LEU A 79 -22.00 -2.81 6.60
N ASN A 80 -23.14 -3.46 6.34
CA ASN A 80 -23.74 -3.60 5.00
C ASN A 80 -24.97 -2.67 4.91
N LEU A 81 -25.11 -1.95 3.79
CA LEU A 81 -26.30 -1.22 3.42
C LEU A 81 -26.56 -1.34 1.90
N GLU A 82 -27.42 -2.28 1.51
CA GLU A 82 -27.80 -2.55 0.13
C GLU A 82 -29.27 -2.17 -0.12
N LEU A 83 -29.58 -1.65 -1.32
CA LEU A 83 -30.95 -1.44 -1.79
C LEU A 83 -31.15 -2.22 -3.10
N LYS A 84 -32.05 -3.19 -3.09
CA LYS A 84 -32.41 -4.00 -4.27
C LYS A 84 -33.91 -4.07 -4.40
N ASN A 85 -34.45 -3.66 -5.56
CA ASN A 85 -35.88 -3.77 -5.87
C ASN A 85 -36.84 -3.16 -4.82
N GLY A 86 -36.42 -2.10 -4.12
CA GLY A 86 -37.22 -1.45 -3.07
C GLY A 86 -37.11 -2.09 -1.67
N GLU A 87 -36.25 -3.09 -1.52
CA GLU A 87 -35.92 -3.74 -0.26
C GLU A 87 -34.51 -3.35 0.17
N VAL A 88 -34.39 -2.89 1.42
CA VAL A 88 -33.10 -2.57 2.03
C VAL A 88 -32.64 -3.73 2.86
N LEU A 89 -31.50 -4.31 2.50
CA LEU A 89 -30.75 -5.27 3.31
C LEU A 89 -29.67 -4.50 4.06
N PHE A 90 -29.64 -4.60 5.37
CA PHE A 90 -28.66 -3.88 6.18
C PHE A 90 -28.26 -4.69 7.41
N GLY A 91 -26.99 -4.60 7.77
CA GLY A 91 -26.43 -5.42 8.83
C GLY A 91 -25.19 -4.81 9.47
N TRP A 92 -24.89 -5.27 10.68
CA TRP A 92 -23.72 -4.86 11.46
C TRP A 92 -23.06 -6.08 12.09
N SER A 93 -21.76 -6.24 11.82
CA SER A 93 -20.92 -7.28 12.42
C SER A 93 -19.90 -6.61 13.36
N PRO A 94 -20.13 -6.63 14.69
CA PRO A 94 -19.25 -5.96 15.63
C PRO A 94 -17.92 -6.68 15.85
N THR A 95 -16.91 -5.93 16.28
CA THR A 95 -15.61 -6.48 16.69
C THR A 95 -15.58 -6.98 18.14
N GLY A 96 -16.54 -6.57 18.97
CA GLY A 96 -16.64 -6.92 20.38
C GLY A 96 -18.08 -7.14 20.85
N VAL A 97 -18.24 -7.56 22.11
CA VAL A 97 -19.56 -7.79 22.72
C VAL A 97 -20.23 -6.46 23.01
N ASN A 98 -21.42 -6.25 22.44
CA ASN A 98 -22.24 -5.07 22.64
C ASN A 98 -23.60 -5.50 23.18
N LYS A 99 -23.96 -4.96 24.35
CA LYS A 99 -25.27 -5.17 24.98
C LYS A 99 -26.16 -3.97 24.76
N ASP A 100 -27.44 -4.21 24.50
CA ASP A 100 -28.45 -3.17 24.29
C ASP A 100 -28.06 -2.10 23.26
N ALA A 101 -27.32 -2.49 22.21
CA ALA A 101 -26.97 -1.60 21.12
C ALA A 101 -28.21 -1.27 20.28
N VAL A 102 -28.28 -0.04 19.76
CA VAL A 102 -29.42 0.44 18.99
C VAL A 102 -29.03 0.60 17.53
N VAL A 103 -29.65 -0.18 16.65
CA VAL A 103 -29.51 -0.04 15.20
C VAL A 103 -30.66 0.81 14.66
N ILE A 104 -30.31 1.85 13.90
CA ILE A 104 -31.24 2.82 13.32
C ILE A 104 -31.00 2.88 11.81
N LEU A 105 -32.07 2.77 11.02
CA LEU A 105 -32.04 3.04 9.58
C LEU A 105 -32.90 4.28 9.30
N THR A 106 -32.34 5.20 8.53
CA THR A 106 -33.03 6.41 8.07
C THR A 106 -33.02 6.48 6.55
N CYS A 107 -34.10 7.03 5.99
CA CYS A 107 -34.20 7.41 4.59
C CYS A 107 -34.56 8.90 4.52
N ASP A 108 -33.74 9.71 3.87
CA ASP A 108 -33.92 11.17 3.81
C ASP A 108 -34.13 11.80 5.21
N ASN A 109 -33.30 11.39 6.16
CA ASN A 109 -33.32 11.78 7.58
C ASN A 109 -34.58 11.38 8.37
N LYS A 110 -35.49 10.59 7.80
CA LYS A 110 -36.63 10.01 8.54
C LYS A 110 -36.28 8.60 8.99
N GLU A 111 -36.49 8.31 10.27
CA GLU A 111 -36.33 6.97 10.83
C GLU A 111 -37.38 6.03 10.20
N ILE A 112 -36.90 4.94 9.63
CA ILE A 112 -37.74 3.89 9.03
C ILE A 112 -37.57 2.55 9.76
N PHE A 113 -36.54 2.45 10.61
CA PHE A 113 -36.29 1.28 11.45
C PHE A 113 -35.49 1.68 12.68
N ARG A 114 -35.85 1.09 13.82
CA ARG A 114 -35.08 1.13 15.05
C ARG A 114 -35.23 -0.18 15.81
N ARG A 115 -34.11 -0.74 16.27
CA ARG A 115 -34.11 -1.97 17.09
C ARG A 115 -32.99 -1.92 18.11
N THR A 116 -33.31 -2.28 19.35
CA THR A 116 -32.32 -2.58 20.40
C THR A 116 -31.98 -4.06 20.36
N MET A 117 -30.70 -4.41 20.48
CA MET A 117 -30.26 -5.79 20.50
C MET A 117 -28.89 -5.97 21.15
N ASP A 118 -28.62 -7.21 21.53
CA ASP A 118 -27.27 -7.68 21.79
C ASP A 118 -26.62 -8.12 20.47
N ALA A 119 -25.36 -7.75 20.26
CA ALA A 119 -24.56 -8.17 19.11
C ALA A 119 -23.12 -8.46 19.54
N ASP A 120 -22.51 -9.48 18.99
CA ASP A 120 -21.10 -9.80 19.20
C ASP A 120 -20.48 -10.41 17.92
N PRO A 121 -19.16 -10.67 17.89
CA PRO A 121 -18.52 -11.23 16.69
C PRO A 121 -19.08 -12.58 16.24
N ALA A 122 -19.79 -13.32 17.10
CA ALA A 122 -20.45 -14.58 16.77
C ALA A 122 -21.91 -14.39 16.34
N THR A 123 -22.56 -13.30 16.77
CA THR A 123 -23.98 -13.02 16.55
C THR A 123 -24.15 -11.61 15.96
N PRO A 124 -23.86 -11.43 14.66
CA PRO A 124 -24.06 -10.15 13.99
C PRO A 124 -25.55 -9.84 13.78
N PHE A 125 -25.83 -8.59 13.49
CA PHE A 125 -27.17 -8.12 13.11
C PHE A 125 -27.36 -8.16 11.60
N LEU A 126 -28.48 -8.70 11.15
CA LEU A 126 -28.96 -8.55 9.77
C LEU A 126 -30.48 -8.33 9.80
N SER A 127 -30.97 -7.40 9.01
CA SER A 127 -32.41 -7.16 8.84
C SER A 127 -32.70 -6.64 7.45
N GLU A 128 -33.97 -6.81 7.06
CA GLU A 128 -34.52 -6.32 5.81
C GLU A 128 -35.71 -5.42 6.10
N VAL A 129 -35.83 -4.32 5.35
CA VAL A 129 -36.99 -3.42 5.42
C VAL A 129 -37.39 -3.04 4.00
N ARG A 130 -38.68 -3.23 3.68
CA ARG A 130 -39.27 -2.75 2.44
C ARG A 130 -39.62 -1.28 2.57
N ILE A 131 -39.11 -0.45 1.66
CA ILE A 131 -39.41 0.98 1.65
C ILE A 131 -40.49 1.26 0.60
N PRO A 132 -41.59 1.95 0.95
CA PRO A 132 -42.60 2.35 -0.02
C PRO A 132 -42.05 3.45 -0.95
N GLY A 133 -42.20 3.27 -2.25
CA GLY A 133 -41.83 4.26 -3.28
C GLY A 133 -40.47 4.01 -3.93
N LYS A 134 -39.97 5.02 -4.66
CA LYS A 134 -38.66 4.97 -5.34
C LYS A 134 -37.58 5.54 -4.41
N ALA A 135 -37.24 4.81 -3.36
CA ALA A 135 -36.11 5.18 -2.51
C ALA A 135 -34.79 5.08 -3.30
N ASP A 136 -33.85 5.97 -2.99
CA ASP A 136 -32.50 5.95 -3.54
C ASP A 136 -31.53 5.43 -2.47
N LEU A 137 -30.60 4.55 -2.87
CA LEU A 137 -29.54 4.04 -2.01
C LEU A 137 -28.77 5.18 -1.33
N TYR A 138 -28.53 6.26 -2.06
CA TYR A 138 -27.78 7.41 -1.55
C TYR A 138 -28.56 8.25 -0.54
N GLN A 139 -29.84 7.97 -0.30
CA GLN A 139 -30.64 8.63 0.75
C GLN A 139 -30.66 7.82 2.06
N LEU A 140 -30.17 6.58 2.03
CA LEU A 140 -30.15 5.69 3.18
C LEU A 140 -28.95 5.99 4.07
N ARG A 141 -29.19 5.98 5.38
CA ARG A 141 -28.13 6.02 6.39
C ARG A 141 -28.46 5.07 7.51
N MET A 142 -27.52 4.20 7.83
CA MET A 142 -27.59 3.31 8.98
C MET A 142 -26.64 3.82 10.08
N THR A 143 -27.12 3.79 11.31
CA THR A 143 -26.38 4.21 12.51
C THR A 143 -26.54 3.15 13.59
N VAL A 144 -25.44 2.84 14.28
CA VAL A 144 -25.41 1.95 15.43
C VAL A 144 -24.93 2.74 16.64
N LEU A 145 -25.72 2.69 17.72
CA LEU A 145 -25.42 3.34 18.99
C LEU A 145 -25.11 2.29 20.06
N SER A 146 -24.22 2.64 20.99
CA SER A 146 -24.01 1.88 22.22
C SER A 146 -25.23 2.00 23.15
N SER A 147 -25.28 1.19 24.21
CA SER A 147 -26.30 1.32 25.26
C SER A 147 -26.27 2.67 25.98
N ALA A 148 -25.12 3.35 26.00
CA ALA A 148 -24.97 4.71 26.53
C ALA A 148 -25.42 5.81 25.55
N GLY A 149 -25.72 5.45 24.30
CA GLY A 149 -26.12 6.40 23.24
C GLY A 149 -24.96 6.94 22.40
N ASP A 150 -23.74 6.47 22.61
CA ASP A 150 -22.58 6.86 21.79
C ASP A 150 -22.69 6.26 20.39
N THR A 151 -22.30 7.01 19.36
CA THR A 151 -22.26 6.47 17.99
C THR A 151 -21.09 5.51 17.84
N LEU A 152 -21.37 4.21 17.68
CA LEU A 152 -20.37 3.20 17.35
C LEU A 152 -19.99 3.28 15.87
N LEU A 153 -21.00 3.36 15.00
CA LEU A 153 -20.81 3.33 13.56
C LEU A 153 -21.95 4.09 12.87
N THR A 154 -21.63 4.88 11.85
CA THR A 154 -22.64 5.50 10.98
C THR A 154 -22.14 5.48 9.55
N PHE A 155 -23.01 5.14 8.60
CA PHE A 155 -22.65 5.06 7.20
C PHE A 155 -23.80 5.47 6.28
N ARG A 156 -23.41 6.12 5.18
CA ARG A 156 -24.23 6.48 4.04
C ARG A 156 -23.36 6.37 2.81
N HIS A 157 -23.89 5.74 1.76
CA HIS A 157 -23.20 5.67 0.47
C HIS A 157 -22.93 7.07 -0.08
N PRO A 158 -21.69 7.41 -0.46
CA PRO A 158 -21.42 8.65 -1.17
C PRO A 158 -22.09 8.57 -2.55
N THR A 159 -22.68 9.68 -3.00
CA THR A 159 -23.18 9.78 -4.36
C THR A 159 -21.99 9.62 -5.33
N PRO A 160 -22.06 8.72 -6.32
CA PRO A 160 -20.96 8.48 -7.24
C PRO A 160 -20.61 9.77 -7.98
N THR A 161 -19.37 10.20 -7.80
CA THR A 161 -18.74 11.13 -8.73
C THR A 161 -18.11 10.28 -9.82
N ASN A 162 -18.33 10.61 -11.09
CA ASN A 162 -17.60 10.03 -12.21
C ASN A 162 -16.48 11.00 -12.63
N PRO A 163 -15.39 11.13 -11.83
CA PRO A 163 -14.27 11.95 -12.26
C PRO A 163 -13.65 11.35 -13.53
N PRO A 164 -13.04 12.17 -14.39
CA PRO A 164 -12.22 11.64 -15.47
C PRO A 164 -11.11 10.77 -14.89
N LEU A 165 -10.69 9.76 -15.65
CA LEU A 165 -9.49 8.99 -15.30
C LEU A 165 -8.29 9.94 -15.17
N PRO A 166 -7.35 9.68 -14.23
CA PRO A 166 -6.14 10.47 -14.14
C PRO A 166 -5.37 10.40 -15.47
N GLU A 167 -4.74 11.50 -15.86
CA GLU A 167 -3.86 11.53 -17.02
C GLU A 167 -2.74 10.49 -16.88
N GLN A 168 -2.38 9.86 -17.99
CA GLN A 168 -1.25 8.94 -18.00
C GLN A 168 0.04 9.71 -17.71
N ALA A 169 0.89 9.16 -16.84
CA ALA A 169 2.18 9.77 -16.57
C ALA A 169 3.02 9.84 -17.86
N PRO A 170 3.57 11.03 -18.22
CA PRO A 170 4.42 11.16 -19.38
C PRO A 170 5.71 10.32 -19.20
N PRO A 171 6.35 9.89 -20.31
CA PRO A 171 7.64 9.23 -20.21
C PRO A 171 8.67 10.17 -19.58
N LEU A 172 9.64 9.60 -18.86
CA LEU A 172 10.77 10.36 -18.33
C LEU A 172 11.65 10.86 -19.49
N PRO A 173 12.15 12.11 -19.43
CA PRO A 173 13.02 12.70 -20.46
C PRO A 173 14.34 11.93 -20.61
N ALA A 174 14.99 12.01 -21.77
CA ALA A 174 16.31 11.42 -21.97
C ALA A 174 17.37 12.08 -21.07
N PRO A 175 18.48 11.40 -20.71
CA PRO A 175 19.47 11.95 -19.78
C PRO A 175 20.01 13.33 -20.17
N ASP A 176 20.26 13.56 -21.46
CA ASP A 176 20.76 14.83 -22.00
C ASP A 176 19.71 15.95 -22.01
N GLU A 177 18.42 15.62 -21.90
CA GLU A 177 17.30 16.56 -21.80
C GLU A 177 16.98 16.93 -20.33
N VAL A 178 17.61 16.28 -19.35
CA VAL A 178 17.41 16.59 -17.93
C VAL A 178 18.38 17.69 -17.53
N ASP A 179 17.89 18.88 -17.22
CA ASP A 179 18.75 20.03 -16.87
C ASP A 179 19.32 19.99 -15.44
N SER A 180 18.64 19.30 -14.53
CA SER A 180 19.02 19.27 -13.11
C SER A 180 19.91 18.07 -12.76
N GLN A 181 21.05 18.35 -12.13
CA GLN A 181 21.96 17.34 -11.57
C GLN A 181 21.24 16.43 -10.57
N ASP A 182 20.39 17.00 -9.71
CA ASP A 182 19.61 16.23 -8.74
C ASP A 182 18.57 15.35 -9.43
N LEU A 183 17.91 15.88 -10.46
CA LEU A 183 16.90 15.12 -11.19
C LEU A 183 17.50 13.96 -11.97
N LEU A 184 18.70 14.11 -12.54
CA LEU A 184 19.46 13.01 -13.14
C LEU A 184 19.67 11.87 -12.14
N PHE A 185 20.13 12.19 -10.92
CA PHE A 185 20.31 11.19 -9.88
C PHE A 185 18.98 10.54 -9.48
N VAL A 186 17.92 11.32 -9.28
CA VAL A 186 16.58 10.82 -8.89
C VAL A 186 15.99 9.89 -9.96
N ILE A 187 16.13 10.23 -11.25
CA ILE A 187 15.67 9.36 -12.34
C ILE A 187 16.52 8.08 -12.42
N GLY A 188 17.85 8.20 -12.24
CA GLY A 188 18.73 7.03 -12.15
C GLY A 188 18.30 6.08 -11.04
N GLU A 189 18.05 6.60 -9.83
CA GLU A 189 17.55 5.84 -8.68
C GLU A 189 16.20 5.18 -8.97
N HIS A 190 15.30 5.89 -9.64
CA HIS A 190 14.01 5.33 -10.06
C HIS A 190 14.23 4.10 -10.95
N TYR A 191 15.01 4.21 -12.03
CA TYR A 191 15.27 3.06 -12.90
C TYR A 191 15.99 1.91 -12.19
N ASN A 192 16.93 2.22 -11.29
CA ASN A 192 17.65 1.19 -10.53
C ASN A 192 16.71 0.41 -9.61
N LYS A 193 15.80 1.12 -8.90
CA LYS A 193 14.76 0.53 -8.05
C LYS A 193 13.83 -0.38 -8.85
N PHE A 194 13.36 0.07 -10.02
CA PHE A 194 12.53 -0.73 -10.92
C PHE A 194 13.31 -1.77 -11.75
N ARG A 195 14.47 -2.23 -11.23
CA ARG A 195 15.30 -3.31 -11.79
C ARG A 195 15.72 -3.08 -13.24
N ASN A 196 15.96 -1.82 -13.61
CA ASN A 196 16.50 -1.43 -14.90
C ASN A 196 17.86 -0.73 -14.74
N PRO A 197 18.91 -1.47 -14.32
CA PRO A 197 20.25 -0.89 -14.11
C PRO A 197 20.85 -0.34 -15.40
N GLY A 198 20.47 -0.87 -16.57
CA GLY A 198 20.92 -0.37 -17.87
C GLY A 198 20.50 1.08 -18.12
N ARG A 199 19.22 1.41 -17.90
CA ARG A 199 18.75 2.80 -17.98
C ARG A 199 19.33 3.64 -16.85
N ALA A 200 19.37 3.13 -15.62
CA ALA A 200 19.91 3.86 -14.48
C ALA A 200 21.34 4.38 -14.74
N LYS A 201 22.21 3.51 -15.29
CA LYS A 201 23.59 3.86 -15.65
C LYS A 201 23.67 5.10 -16.55
N LEU A 202 22.77 5.24 -17.53
CA LEU A 202 22.78 6.36 -18.47
C LEU A 202 22.61 7.71 -17.74
N TYR A 203 21.71 7.79 -16.77
CA TYR A 203 21.47 9.01 -16.00
C TYR A 203 22.61 9.31 -15.04
N TYR A 204 23.13 8.31 -14.34
CA TYR A 204 24.29 8.52 -13.47
C TYR A 204 25.54 8.91 -14.26
N GLN A 205 25.75 8.32 -15.45
CA GLN A 205 26.86 8.68 -16.32
C GLN A 205 26.73 10.12 -16.81
N GLU A 206 25.53 10.55 -17.19
CA GLU A 206 25.27 11.94 -17.56
C GLU A 206 25.51 12.89 -16.37
N ALA A 207 25.06 12.53 -15.17
CA ALA A 207 25.36 13.28 -13.95
C ALA A 207 26.87 13.40 -13.69
N LEU A 208 27.64 12.31 -13.90
CA LEU A 208 29.09 12.31 -13.75
C LEU A 208 29.85 13.02 -14.87
N LYS A 209 29.27 13.19 -16.06
CA LYS A 209 29.86 14.06 -17.09
C LYS A 209 29.86 15.52 -16.64
N ARG A 210 28.81 15.94 -15.92
CA ARG A 210 28.59 17.32 -15.46
C ARG A 210 29.32 17.61 -14.15
N ASP A 211 29.20 16.71 -13.17
CA ASP A 211 29.97 16.72 -11.92
C ASP A 211 30.62 15.35 -11.68
N LYS A 212 31.90 15.24 -12.02
CA LYS A 212 32.69 14.01 -11.84
C LYS A 212 32.77 13.56 -10.38
N GLY A 213 32.59 14.48 -9.43
CA GLY A 213 32.64 14.25 -7.99
C GLY A 213 31.27 14.11 -7.33
N ASP A 214 30.17 13.98 -8.08
CA ASP A 214 28.85 13.72 -7.46
C ASP A 214 28.90 12.37 -6.72
N LEU A 215 28.90 12.46 -5.39
CA LEU A 215 29.07 11.31 -4.49
C LEU A 215 27.96 10.28 -4.68
N ARG A 216 26.74 10.73 -4.96
CA ARG A 216 25.55 9.87 -5.06
C ARG A 216 25.62 9.01 -6.32
N SER A 217 25.94 9.62 -7.47
CA SER A 217 26.04 8.96 -8.77
C SER A 217 27.27 8.07 -8.85
N ASN A 218 28.40 8.48 -8.27
CA ASN A 218 29.58 7.61 -8.12
C ASN A 218 29.24 6.37 -7.30
N THR A 219 28.65 6.54 -6.11
CA THR A 219 28.26 5.39 -5.27
C THR A 219 27.22 4.50 -5.96
N ALA A 220 26.23 5.06 -6.65
CA ALA A 220 25.21 4.28 -7.34
C ALA A 220 25.78 3.50 -8.54
N LEU A 221 26.67 4.09 -9.34
CA LEU A 221 27.37 3.36 -10.41
C LEU A 221 28.30 2.28 -9.85
N GLY A 222 29.03 2.60 -8.77
CA GLY A 222 29.85 1.62 -8.06
C GLY A 222 29.03 0.44 -7.56
N GLU A 223 27.85 0.68 -7.00
CA GLU A 223 26.92 -0.36 -6.54
C GLU A 223 26.46 -1.27 -7.70
N ILE A 224 26.15 -0.69 -8.86
CA ILE A 224 25.79 -1.49 -10.03
C ILE A 224 26.98 -2.32 -10.55
N LEU A 225 28.17 -1.73 -10.61
CA LEU A 225 29.39 -2.44 -11.02
C LEU A 225 29.76 -3.57 -10.06
N LEU A 226 29.56 -3.36 -8.75
CA LEU A 226 29.72 -4.37 -7.71
C LEU A 226 28.79 -5.57 -7.98
N LYS A 227 27.51 -5.31 -8.28
CA LYS A 227 26.53 -6.34 -8.64
C LYS A 227 26.86 -7.06 -9.95
N ASP A 228 27.51 -6.37 -10.89
CA ASP A 228 27.99 -6.95 -12.15
C ASP A 228 29.31 -7.74 -12.00
N GLY A 229 29.89 -7.83 -10.79
CA GLY A 229 31.16 -8.53 -10.53
C GLY A 229 32.41 -7.73 -10.90
N LEU A 230 32.27 -6.44 -11.25
CA LEU A 230 33.35 -5.56 -11.68
C LEU A 230 33.96 -4.81 -10.48
N TYR A 231 34.47 -5.55 -9.49
CA TYR A 231 34.84 -5.02 -8.17
C TYR A 231 35.89 -3.92 -8.21
N THR A 232 36.96 -4.07 -9.00
CA THR A 232 38.01 -3.04 -9.11
C THR A 232 37.45 -1.72 -9.65
N LYS A 233 36.57 -1.77 -10.66
CA LYS A 233 35.91 -0.56 -11.18
C LYS A 233 34.93 0.03 -10.18
N ALA A 234 34.26 -0.81 -9.40
CA ALA A 234 33.39 -0.35 -8.32
C ALA A 234 34.19 0.44 -7.27
N LEU A 235 35.38 -0.05 -6.87
CA LEU A 235 36.28 0.65 -5.95
C LEU A 235 36.66 2.04 -6.45
N GLU A 236 37.03 2.18 -7.72
CA GLU A 236 37.36 3.50 -8.31
C GLU A 236 36.22 4.52 -8.14
N HIS A 237 34.97 4.07 -8.26
CA HIS A 237 33.81 4.93 -8.06
C HIS A 237 33.55 5.23 -6.58
N PHE A 238 33.71 4.25 -5.69
CA PHE A 238 33.58 4.50 -4.25
C PHE A 238 34.67 5.45 -3.74
N ASP A 239 35.90 5.32 -4.23
CA ASP A 239 37.00 6.23 -3.89
C ASP A 239 36.71 7.67 -4.33
N LYS A 240 36.21 7.89 -5.56
CA LYS A 240 35.77 9.23 -6.01
C LYS A 240 34.66 9.83 -5.16
N SER A 241 33.74 8.99 -4.67
CA SER A 241 32.69 9.43 -3.76
C SER A 241 33.28 9.89 -2.41
N LEU A 242 34.24 9.13 -1.88
CA LEU A 242 34.93 9.42 -0.61
C LEU A 242 35.95 10.56 -0.71
N GLU A 243 36.50 10.84 -1.89
CA GLU A 243 37.30 12.06 -2.15
C GLU A 243 36.45 13.33 -1.96
N ARG A 244 35.17 13.28 -2.33
CA ARG A 244 34.23 14.39 -2.16
C ARG A 244 33.78 14.54 -0.70
N ASP A 245 33.39 13.43 -0.08
CA ASP A 245 32.97 13.37 1.31
C ASP A 245 33.50 12.08 1.98
N PRO A 246 34.59 12.19 2.75
CA PRO A 246 35.16 11.06 3.48
C PRO A 246 34.24 10.46 4.54
N THR A 247 33.14 11.12 4.89
CA THR A 247 32.16 10.66 5.89
C THR A 247 30.96 9.94 5.28
N PHE A 248 30.90 9.83 3.94
CA PHE A 248 29.76 9.24 3.25
C PHE A 248 29.67 7.73 3.44
N TYR A 249 28.95 7.33 4.49
CA TYR A 249 28.87 5.95 4.97
C TYR A 249 28.46 4.92 3.90
N LYS A 250 27.58 5.29 2.96
CA LYS A 250 27.11 4.38 1.91
C LYS A 250 28.26 3.96 0.98
N ALA A 251 29.19 4.87 0.68
CA ALA A 251 30.37 4.53 -0.12
C ALA A 251 31.35 3.62 0.63
N TRP A 252 31.60 3.89 1.92
CA TRP A 252 32.44 3.03 2.77
C TRP A 252 31.90 1.60 2.86
N TYR A 253 30.60 1.45 3.12
CA TYR A 253 29.96 0.14 3.18
C TYR A 253 30.17 -0.67 1.90
N PHE A 254 29.88 -0.10 0.73
CA PHE A 254 30.04 -0.82 -0.53
C PHE A 254 31.51 -1.01 -0.94
N LYS A 255 32.40 -0.10 -0.56
CA LYS A 255 33.85 -0.25 -0.72
C LYS A 255 34.36 -1.46 0.07
N GLY A 256 33.97 -1.59 1.33
CA GLY A 256 34.31 -2.74 2.16
C GLY A 256 33.80 -4.05 1.59
N LEU A 257 32.55 -4.07 1.09
CA LEU A 257 32.00 -5.24 0.39
C LEU A 257 32.80 -5.60 -0.87
N ALA A 258 33.18 -4.63 -1.69
CA ALA A 258 34.00 -4.86 -2.88
C ALA A 258 35.39 -5.42 -2.52
N GLN A 259 36.01 -4.91 -1.45
CA GLN A 259 37.29 -5.41 -0.93
C GLN A 259 37.18 -6.86 -0.42
N LEU A 260 36.11 -7.20 0.32
CA LEU A 260 35.86 -8.59 0.74
C LEU A 260 35.75 -9.53 -0.47
N LEU A 261 35.02 -9.12 -1.51
CA LEU A 261 34.83 -9.92 -2.73
C LEU A 261 36.11 -10.08 -3.56
N LEU A 262 37.07 -9.17 -3.40
CA LEU A 262 38.42 -9.29 -3.98
C LEU A 262 39.38 -10.11 -3.10
N GLY A 263 39.02 -10.39 -1.84
CA GLY A 263 39.87 -11.08 -0.87
C GLY A 263 40.76 -10.15 -0.04
N ASP A 264 40.58 -8.83 -0.13
CA ASP A 264 41.36 -7.81 0.56
C ASP A 264 40.85 -7.57 1.99
N ILE A 265 40.85 -8.62 2.81
CA ILE A 265 40.19 -8.64 4.13
C ILE A 265 40.66 -7.51 5.05
N ARG A 266 41.96 -7.16 5.03
CA ARG A 266 42.52 -6.11 5.89
C ARG A 266 42.02 -4.71 5.54
N ASP A 267 41.75 -4.44 4.28
CA ASP A 267 41.24 -3.13 3.87
C ASP A 267 39.73 -3.06 4.01
N ALA A 268 39.04 -4.18 3.84
CA ALA A 268 37.62 -4.29 4.16
C ALA A 268 37.33 -3.99 5.64
N GLU A 269 38.13 -4.51 6.57
CA GLU A 269 37.99 -4.25 8.02
C GLU A 269 38.14 -2.77 8.40
N LYS A 270 38.90 -1.99 7.62
CA LYS A 270 39.00 -0.54 7.83
C LYS A 270 37.81 0.24 7.25
N SER A 271 37.16 -0.35 6.24
CA SER A 271 36.06 0.28 5.49
C SER A 271 34.68 0.01 6.10
N LEU A 272 34.54 -1.04 6.93
CA LEU A 272 33.30 -1.48 7.56
C LEU A 272 33.28 -1.15 9.06
#